data_AF-A0A0F9A454-F1
#
_entry.id   AF-A0A0F9A454-F1
#
_cell.length_a   1.000
_cell.length_b   1.000
_cell.length_c   1.000
_cell.angle_alpha   90.00
_cell.angle_beta   90.00
_cell.angle_gamma   90.00
#
_symmetry.space_group_name_H-M   'P 1'
#
loop_
_entity.id
_entity.type
_entity.pdbx_description
1 polymer ?
#
loop_
_entity_poly.entity_id
_entity_poly.type
_entity_poly.pdbx_seq_one_letter_code
_entity_poly.pdbx_strand_id
1 'polypeptide(L)'
;MRFLSFHVNSFWYKVTKKGRSAIIEKISEDNREKQVENALVLFISMEKRDETNSEILERAIAEIVKITSQLKINNIVIIPFAHLFGKLSTLEFAFELFKKIESTLRTKGFSVSRLPFGWFNELEMNAKGHPLSRISRKI
;
A
#
# COMPACT_ATOMS: atom_id res chain seq x y z
N MET A 1 -11.78 1.64 -4.54
CA MET A 1 -10.43 1.15 -4.26
C MET A 1 -10.56 -0.26 -3.74
N ARG A 2 -9.56 -1.10 -3.95
CA ARG A 2 -9.49 -2.42 -3.32
C ARG A 2 -8.15 -2.59 -2.66
N PHE A 3 -8.12 -3.26 -1.51
CA PHE A 3 -6.86 -3.75 -0.97
C PHE A 3 -6.97 -5.19 -0.47
N LEU A 4 -5.82 -5.85 -0.49
CA LEU A 4 -5.55 -7.10 0.21
C LEU A 4 -4.42 -6.81 1.20
N SER A 5 -4.62 -7.16 2.47
CA SER A 5 -3.66 -6.90 3.52
C SER A 5 -3.16 -8.18 4.17
N PHE A 6 -1.90 -8.14 4.61
CA PHE A 6 -1.26 -9.18 5.40
C PHE A 6 -0.63 -8.55 6.65
N HIS A 7 -0.92 -9.12 7.81
CA HIS A 7 -0.16 -8.87 9.03
C HIS A 7 1.07 -9.78 9.03
N VAL A 8 2.26 -9.20 9.07
CA VAL A 8 3.52 -9.93 8.92
C VAL A 8 4.41 -9.82 10.15
N ASN A 9 5.22 -10.83 10.39
CA ASN A 9 6.37 -10.71 11.30
C ASN A 9 7.45 -9.83 10.65
N SER A 10 7.73 -10.08 9.37
CA SER A 10 8.71 -9.32 8.59
C SER A 10 8.27 -9.19 7.14
N PHE A 11 8.66 -8.08 6.51
CA PHE A 11 8.51 -7.83 5.08
C PHE A 11 9.76 -7.17 4.54
N TRP A 12 10.22 -7.65 3.40
CA TRP A 12 11.33 -7.09 2.66
C TRP A 12 10.92 -6.85 1.22
N TYR A 13 11.45 -5.78 0.62
CA TYR A 13 11.38 -5.61 -0.82
C TYR A 13 12.68 -5.04 -1.38
N LYS A 14 12.91 -5.32 -2.66
CA LYS A 14 13.95 -4.70 -3.47
C LYS A 14 13.45 -4.35 -4.85
N VAL A 15 13.64 -3.10 -5.25
CA VAL A 15 13.34 -2.61 -6.60
C VAL A 15 14.29 -3.25 -7.60
N THR A 16 13.74 -3.84 -8.67
CA THR A 16 14.52 -4.54 -9.69
C THR A 16 14.46 -3.86 -11.05
N LYS A 17 13.32 -3.95 -11.75
CA LYS A 17 13.16 -3.51 -13.14
C LYS A 17 12.17 -2.38 -13.27
N LYS A 18 12.46 -1.45 -14.18
CA LYS A 18 11.54 -0.39 -14.58
C LYS A 18 10.29 -1.01 -15.24
N GLY A 19 9.10 -0.60 -14.80
CA GLY A 19 7.84 -1.02 -15.41
C GLY A 19 7.55 -0.29 -16.72
N ARG A 20 6.37 -0.56 -17.30
CA ARG A 20 5.88 0.09 -18.53
C ARG A 20 4.95 1.30 -18.26
N SER A 21 4.80 1.69 -17.00
CA SER A 21 3.97 2.83 -16.61
C SER A 21 4.49 4.12 -17.22
N ALA A 22 3.59 5.01 -17.65
CA ALA A 22 3.98 6.37 -18.08
C ALA A 22 4.48 7.20 -16.88
N ILE A 23 3.98 6.92 -15.68
CA ILE A 23 4.43 7.53 -14.43
C ILE A 23 5.34 6.56 -13.70
N ILE A 24 6.59 6.96 -13.50
CA ILE A 24 7.62 6.16 -12.82
C ILE A 24 8.29 7.04 -11.79
N GLU A 25 8.23 6.60 -10.54
CA GLU A 25 8.79 7.35 -9.43
C GLU A 25 10.32 7.24 -9.42
N LYS A 26 11.00 8.31 -9.00
CA LYS A 26 12.46 8.31 -8.89
C LYS A 26 12.90 7.38 -7.75
N ILE A 27 13.91 6.57 -8.02
CA ILE A 27 14.55 5.72 -7.01
C ILE A 27 15.66 6.52 -6.32
N SER A 28 15.70 6.40 -4.99
CA SER A 28 16.78 6.85 -4.11
C SER A 28 17.24 5.67 -3.25
N GLU A 29 18.32 5.84 -2.48
CA GLU A 29 18.77 4.79 -1.54
C GLU A 29 17.69 4.45 -0.51
N ASP A 30 16.90 5.44 -0.08
CA ASP A 30 15.86 5.26 0.95
C ASP A 30 14.64 4.44 0.50
N ASN A 31 14.40 4.33 -0.81
CA ASN A 31 13.21 3.65 -1.37
C ASN A 31 13.55 2.50 -2.33
N ARG A 32 14.83 2.20 -2.53
CA ARG A 32 15.27 1.11 -3.42
C ARG A 32 15.10 -0.26 -2.79
N GLU A 33 15.32 -0.37 -1.48
CA GLU A 33 15.28 -1.62 -0.74
C GLU A 33 14.94 -1.33 0.72
N LYS A 34 14.08 -2.14 1.35
CA LYS A 34 13.73 -1.94 2.76
C LYS A 34 13.25 -3.20 3.45
N GLN A 35 13.69 -3.37 4.70
CA GLN A 35 13.16 -4.32 5.66
C GLN A 35 12.19 -3.61 6.61
N VAL A 36 11.04 -4.20 6.88
CA VAL A 36 10.05 -3.71 7.85
C VAL A 36 9.54 -4.86 8.71
N GLU A 37 9.72 -4.73 10.02
CA GLU A 37 9.24 -5.71 11.00
C GLU A 37 7.83 -5.35 11.51
N ASN A 38 7.08 -6.37 11.93
CA ASN A 38 5.76 -6.28 12.56
C ASN A 38 4.81 -5.25 11.92
N ALA A 39 4.41 -5.52 10.68
CA ALA A 39 3.73 -4.54 9.83
C ALA A 39 2.41 -5.03 9.23
N LEU A 40 1.58 -4.07 8.81
CA LEU A 40 0.46 -4.30 7.91
C LEU A 40 0.94 -4.02 6.49
N VAL A 41 1.08 -5.07 5.68
CA VAL A 41 1.41 -4.95 4.25
C VAL A 41 0.11 -4.82 3.48
N LEU A 42 -0.06 -3.74 2.74
CA LEU A 42 -1.25 -3.39 1.96
C LEU A 42 -0.93 -3.43 0.47
N PHE A 43 -1.43 -4.45 -0.23
CA PHE A 43 -1.52 -4.46 -1.67
C PHE A 43 -2.76 -3.68 -2.08
N ILE A 44 -2.59 -2.55 -2.76
CA ILE A 44 -3.71 -1.64 -3.08
C ILE A 44 -3.84 -1.48 -4.60
N SER A 45 -5.07 -1.58 -5.09
CA SER A 45 -5.45 -1.21 -6.45
C SER A 45 -6.43 -0.03 -6.41
N MET A 46 -6.08 1.03 -7.14
CA MET A 46 -6.97 2.16 -7.38
C MET A 46 -7.89 1.84 -8.56
N GLU A 47 -9.18 2.16 -8.43
CA GLU A 47 -10.21 1.81 -9.42
C GLU A 47 -10.86 3.05 -10.03
N LYS A 48 -11.37 2.95 -11.26
CA LYS A 48 -11.98 4.06 -12.00
C LYS A 48 -13.07 4.80 -11.23
N ARG A 49 -13.86 4.08 -10.42
CA ARG A 49 -14.93 4.67 -9.57
C ARG A 49 -14.40 5.58 -8.45
N ASP A 50 -13.12 5.50 -8.14
CA ASP A 50 -12.47 6.28 -7.10
C ASP A 50 -12.18 7.70 -7.55
N GLU A 51 -11.99 7.90 -8.85
CA GLU A 51 -11.70 9.20 -9.46
C GLU A 51 -12.80 10.23 -9.20
N THR A 52 -14.04 9.78 -9.11
CA THR A 52 -15.22 10.62 -8.85
C THR A 52 -15.68 10.58 -7.39
N ASN A 53 -14.99 9.83 -6.52
CA ASN A 53 -15.39 9.65 -5.13
C ASN A 53 -14.55 10.56 -4.21
N SER A 54 -15.12 11.69 -3.79
CA SER A 54 -14.45 12.67 -2.93
C SER A 54 -14.06 12.12 -1.54
N GLU A 55 -14.73 11.08 -1.06
CA GLU A 55 -14.52 10.49 0.26
C GLU A 55 -13.53 9.31 0.25
N ILE A 56 -13.00 8.93 -0.92
CA ILE A 56 -12.21 7.70 -1.04
C ILE A 56 -10.97 7.70 -0.15
N LEU A 57 -10.31 8.84 0.00
CA LEU A 57 -9.14 8.99 0.86
C LEU A 57 -9.52 8.78 2.34
N GLU A 58 -10.56 9.46 2.81
CA GLU A 58 -10.99 9.36 4.21
C GLU A 58 -11.41 7.94 4.56
N ARG A 59 -12.20 7.31 3.69
CA ARG A 59 -12.66 5.92 3.88
C ARG A 59 -11.48 4.93 3.85
N ALA A 60 -10.50 5.14 2.97
CA ALA A 60 -9.27 4.36 2.96
C ALA A 60 -8.51 4.44 4.28
N ILE A 61 -8.30 5.66 4.77
CA ILE A 61 -7.56 5.92 6.01
C ILE A 61 -8.29 5.33 7.21
N ALA A 62 -9.61 5.55 7.31
CA ALA A 62 -10.42 5.03 8.40
C ALA A 62 -10.33 3.50 8.50
N GLU A 63 -10.41 2.80 7.37
CA GLU A 63 -10.34 1.34 7.36
C GLU A 63 -8.92 0.83 7.68
N ILE A 64 -7.87 1.48 7.18
CA ILE A 64 -6.48 1.13 7.51
C ILE A 64 -6.23 1.31 9.02
N VAL A 65 -6.64 2.46 9.58
CA VAL A 65 -6.48 2.77 11.02
C VAL A 65 -7.25 1.79 11.89
N LYS A 66 -8.45 1.40 11.47
CA LYS A 66 -9.25 0.38 12.18
C LYS A 66 -8.51 -0.94 12.25
N ILE A 67 -7.96 -1.42 11.14
CA ILE A 67 -7.22 -2.69 11.08
C ILE A 67 -5.94 -2.61 11.94
N THR A 68 -5.15 -1.54 11.81
CA THR A 68 -3.91 -1.40 12.59
C THR A 68 -4.18 -1.28 14.08
N SER A 69 -5.27 -0.63 14.49
CA SER A 69 -5.73 -0.57 15.89
C SER A 69 -6.11 -1.96 16.43
N GLN A 70 -6.86 -2.76 15.66
CA GLN A 70 -7.21 -4.14 16.04
C GLN A 70 -5.98 -5.03 16.21
N LEU A 71 -4.97 -4.84 15.35
CA LEU A 71 -3.72 -5.61 15.36
C LEU A 71 -2.68 -5.04 16.33
N LYS A 72 -2.90 -3.84 16.88
CA LYS A 72 -1.98 -3.09 17.75
C LYS A 72 -0.59 -2.90 17.12
N ILE A 73 -0.56 -2.42 15.87
CA ILE A 73 0.67 -2.19 15.11
C ILE A 73 0.73 -0.76 14.55
N ASN A 74 1.96 -0.26 14.39
CA ASN A 74 2.21 1.09 13.88
C ASN A 74 2.93 1.11 12.52
N ASN A 75 3.51 -0.02 12.10
CA ASN A 75 4.23 -0.12 10.83
C ASN A 75 3.27 -0.51 9.71
N ILE A 76 3.30 0.26 8.61
CA ILE A 76 2.46 0.05 7.44
C ILE A 76 3.35 0.03 6.20
N VAL A 77 3.17 -0.99 5.36
CA VAL A 77 3.78 -1.06 4.04
C VAL A 77 2.70 -0.91 2.98
N ILE A 78 2.87 0.00 2.04
CA ILE A 78 1.96 0.24 0.92
C ILE A 78 2.61 -0.23 -0.37
N ILE A 79 1.94 -1.13 -1.08
CA ILE A 79 2.37 -1.69 -2.36
C ILE A 79 1.35 -1.29 -3.43
N PRO A 80 1.73 -0.42 -4.39
CA PRO A 80 0.95 -0.23 -5.61
C PRO A 80 0.80 -1.56 -6.35
N PHE A 81 -0.43 -2.08 -6.46
CA PHE A 81 -0.68 -3.42 -6.96
C PHE A 81 -1.95 -3.49 -7.82
N ALA A 82 -1.77 -3.36 -9.14
CA ALA A 82 -2.86 -3.33 -10.11
C ALA A 82 -3.58 -4.69 -10.31
N HIS A 83 -3.01 -5.79 -9.83
CA HIS A 83 -3.46 -7.16 -10.14
C HIS A 83 -4.61 -7.67 -9.26
N LEU A 84 -5.37 -6.78 -8.58
CA LEU A 84 -6.52 -7.15 -7.75
C LEU A 84 -7.84 -7.27 -8.55
N PHE A 85 -7.75 -7.56 -9.85
CA PHE A 85 -8.88 -7.82 -10.75
C PHE A 85 -10.01 -6.77 -10.67
N GLY A 86 -9.63 -5.48 -10.56
CA GLY A 86 -10.52 -4.33 -10.57
C GLY A 86 -10.49 -3.58 -11.91
N LYS A 87 -11.42 -2.64 -12.11
CA LYS A 87 -11.35 -1.68 -13.22
C LYS A 87 -10.43 -0.54 -12.79
N LEU A 88 -9.19 -0.52 -13.28
CA LEU A 88 -8.15 0.43 -12.86
C LEU A 88 -8.55 1.89 -13.11
N SER A 89 -8.09 2.78 -12.23
CA SER A 89 -8.13 4.23 -12.44
C SER A 89 -7.06 4.68 -13.46
N THR A 90 -7.06 5.97 -13.77
CA THR A 90 -5.91 6.63 -14.40
C THR A 90 -4.66 6.54 -13.51
N LEU A 91 -3.48 6.63 -14.14
CA LEU A 91 -2.19 6.54 -13.44
C LEU A 91 -1.96 7.76 -12.56
N GLU A 92 -2.37 8.94 -13.04
CA GLU A 92 -2.23 10.23 -12.36
C GLU A 92 -3.05 10.23 -11.06
N PHE A 93 -4.30 9.79 -11.14
CA PHE A 93 -5.15 9.63 -9.97
C PHE A 93 -4.55 8.64 -8.97
N ALA A 94 -4.11 7.48 -9.46
CA ALA A 94 -3.55 6.44 -8.60
C ALA A 94 -2.32 6.94 -7.86
N PHE A 95 -1.37 7.55 -8.58
CA PHE A 95 -0.12 8.06 -8.03
C PHE A 95 -0.36 9.13 -6.97
N GLU A 96 -1.22 10.10 -7.24
CA GLU A 96 -1.53 11.16 -6.28
C GLU A 96 -2.30 10.64 -5.06
N LEU A 97 -3.23 9.70 -5.24
CA LEU A 97 -3.94 9.09 -4.12
C LEU A 97 -3.00 8.25 -3.23
N PHE A 98 -2.03 7.53 -3.81
CA PHE A 98 -1.00 6.81 -3.05
C PHE A 98 -0.17 7.74 -2.16
N LYS A 99 0.27 8.88 -2.71
CA LYS A 99 1.02 9.90 -1.97
C LYS A 99 0.18 10.50 -0.83
N LYS A 100 -1.10 10.78 -1.10
CA LYS A 100 -2.04 11.29 -0.08
C LYS A 100 -2.28 10.29 1.05
N ILE A 101 -2.44 9.00 0.73
CA ILE A 101 -2.59 7.94 1.75
C ILE A 101 -1.33 7.87 2.62
N GLU A 102 -0.15 7.84 2.01
CA GLU A 102 1.12 7.83 2.72
C GLU A 102 1.25 9.03 3.67
N SER A 103 1.09 10.26 3.16
CA SER A 103 1.25 11.47 3.97
C SER A 103 0.23 11.53 5.11
N THR A 104 -1.03 11.18 4.85
CA THR A 104 -2.09 11.22 5.87
C THR A 104 -1.84 10.22 6.99
N LEU A 105 -1.37 9.00 6.66
CA LEU A 105 -1.00 8.00 7.68
C LEU A 105 0.21 8.46 8.50
N ARG A 106 1.22 9.07 7.87
CA ARG A 106 2.38 9.65 8.60
C ARG A 106 1.95 10.74 9.58
N THR A 107 1.08 11.66 9.17
CA THR A 107 0.53 12.71 10.05
C THR A 107 -0.24 12.13 11.23
N LYS A 108 -0.83 10.94 11.08
CA LYS A 108 -1.49 10.21 12.18
C LYS A 108 -0.53 9.42 13.08
N GLY A 109 0.78 9.51 12.87
CA GLY A 109 1.80 8.88 13.70
C GLY A 109 2.21 7.46 13.29
N PHE A 110 1.79 6.98 12.12
CA PHE A 110 2.22 5.67 11.62
C PHE A 110 3.59 5.72 10.96
N SER A 111 4.36 4.64 11.10
CA SER A 111 5.59 4.43 10.34
C SER A 111 5.23 3.80 8.99
N VAL A 112 5.21 4.61 7.94
CA VAL A 112 4.80 4.19 6.61
C VAL A 112 6.01 3.94 5.73
N SER A 113 5.99 2.86 4.95
CA SER A 113 6.88 2.64 3.81
C SER A 113 6.04 2.36 2.59
N ARG A 114 6.31 3.05 1.47
CA ARG A 114 5.59 2.83 0.21
C ARG A 114 6.59 2.42 -0.85
N LEU A 115 6.28 1.33 -1.56
CA LEU A 115 7.09 0.91 -2.69
C LEU A 115 6.96 1.96 -3.83
N PRO A 116 8.07 2.26 -4.52
CA PRO A 116 8.07 3.29 -5.55
C PRO A 116 7.17 2.90 -6.72
N PHE A 117 6.37 3.85 -7.19
CA PHE A 117 5.37 3.60 -8.23
C PHE A 117 6.01 3.30 -9.59
N GLY A 118 5.46 2.33 -10.32
CA GLY A 118 5.90 2.01 -11.69
C GLY A 118 7.11 1.08 -11.78
N TRP A 119 7.50 0.41 -10.69
CA TRP A 119 8.63 -0.52 -10.64
C TRP A 119 8.21 -1.95 -10.32
N PHE A 120 8.95 -2.91 -10.86
CA PHE A 120 8.92 -4.30 -10.41
C PHE A 120 9.82 -4.47 -9.19
N ASN A 121 9.44 -5.41 -8.31
CA ASN A 121 10.10 -5.64 -7.03
C ASN A 121 10.23 -7.14 -6.77
N GLU A 122 11.32 -7.53 -6.11
CA GLU A 122 11.39 -8.76 -5.33
C GLU A 122 10.72 -8.50 -3.98
N LEU A 123 9.97 -9.48 -3.48
CA LEU A 123 9.24 -9.40 -2.23
C LEU A 123 9.53 -10.65 -1.41
N GLU A 124 9.86 -10.47 -0.13
CA GLU A 124 9.84 -11.55 0.86
C GLU A 124 8.88 -11.16 1.98
N MET A 125 8.06 -12.10 2.44
CA MET A 125 7.14 -11.86 3.54
C MET A 125 7.02 -13.07 4.45
N ASN A 126 7.13 -12.84 5.75
CA ASN A 126 6.78 -13.81 6.78
C ASN A 126 5.39 -13.45 7.34
N ALA A 127 4.35 -13.96 6.69
CA ALA A 127 2.97 -13.65 7.07
C ALA A 127 2.55 -14.39 8.34
N LYS A 128 1.91 -13.69 9.27
CA LYS A 128 1.28 -14.31 10.44
C LYS A 128 0.07 -15.16 10.01
N GLY A 129 -0.35 -16.07 10.88
CA GLY A 129 -1.38 -17.08 10.59
C GLY A 129 -2.69 -16.98 11.40
N HIS A 130 -2.90 -15.90 12.15
CA HIS A 130 -4.11 -15.74 12.98
C HIS A 130 -5.33 -15.25 12.15
N PRO A 131 -6.58 -15.32 12.65
CA PRO A 131 -7.78 -15.01 11.85
C PRO A 131 -7.80 -13.62 11.21
N LEU A 132 -7.27 -12.60 11.90
CA LEU A 132 -7.18 -11.22 11.38
C LEU A 132 -5.89 -10.94 10.58
N SER A 133 -5.08 -11.96 10.27
CA SER A 133 -3.79 -11.77 9.59
C SER A 133 -3.94 -11.47 8.10
N ARG A 134 -5.10 -11.72 7.52
CA ARG A 134 -5.37 -11.53 6.09
C ARG A 134 -6.74 -10.91 5.92
N ILE A 135 -6.80 -9.70 5.37
CA ILE A 135 -8.05 -8.96 5.23
C ILE A 135 -8.11 -8.36 3.84
N SER A 136 -9.23 -8.55 3.14
CA SER A 136 -9.51 -7.81 1.92
C SER A 136 -10.61 -6.78 2.14
N ARG A 137 -10.51 -5.65 1.45
CA ARG A 137 -11.55 -4.62 1.44
C ARG A 137 -11.80 -4.11 0.04
N LYS A 138 -13.07 -3.81 -0.21
CA LYS A 138 -13.51 -2.97 -1.31
C LYS A 138 -14.05 -1.69 -0.68
N ILE A 139 -13.36 -0.59 -0.94
CA ILE A 139 -13.70 0.75 -0.44
C ILE A 139 -14.42 1.48 -1.56
#